data_AF-A0A2N2M4W6-F1
#
_entry.id   AF-A0A2N2M4W6-F1
#
_cell.length_a   1.000
_cell.length_b   1.000
_cell.length_c   1.000
_cell.angle_alpha   90.00
_cell.angle_beta   90.00
_cell.angle_gamma   90.00
#
_symmetry.space_group_name_H-M   'P 1'
#
loop_
_entity.id
_entity.type
_entity.pdbx_description
1 polymer ?
#
loop_
_entity_poly.entity_id
_entity_poly.type
_entity_poly.pdbx_seq_one_letter_code
_entity_poly.pdbx_strand_id
1 'polypeptide(L)'
;MLNIRLNNNGLTLVESLVAVMLTGIAILGLLSMQPLAFQTAGKADSMTRASGIMQRELETIEGSIMSGTIPANKTNVPEIIGNASYTINTTITQPTAINSWLVRVRVTWPGNPNGLRSSIIVTRQEGF
;
A
#
# COMPACT_ATOMS: atom_id res chain seq x y z
N MET A 1 48.70 -22.54 -52.66
CA MET A 1 48.90 -21.35 -51.82
C MET A 1 47.56 -20.65 -51.67
N LEU A 2 46.86 -20.85 -50.54
CA LEU A 2 45.57 -20.19 -50.29
C LEU A 2 45.84 -18.91 -49.51
N ASN A 3 45.62 -17.76 -50.15
CA ASN A 3 45.88 -16.43 -49.60
C ASN A 3 44.60 -15.89 -48.97
N ILE A 4 44.41 -16.12 -47.67
CA ILE A 4 43.30 -15.52 -46.90
C ILE A 4 43.78 -14.17 -46.40
N ARG A 5 43.28 -13.08 -47.00
CA ARG A 5 43.48 -11.73 -46.47
C ARG A 5 42.54 -11.51 -45.28
N LEU A 6 43.10 -11.41 -44.08
CA LEU A 6 42.40 -10.91 -42.89
C LEU A 6 42.11 -9.41 -43.08
N ASN A 7 40.87 -9.08 -43.37
CA ASN A 7 40.35 -7.72 -43.30
C ASN A 7 40.06 -7.39 -41.83
N ASN A 8 40.70 -6.35 -41.29
CA ASN A 8 40.67 -6.01 -39.87
C ASN A 8 39.47 -5.12 -39.47
N ASN A 9 38.43 -5.04 -40.32
CA ASN A 9 37.31 -4.10 -40.19
C ASN A 9 35.92 -4.77 -40.25
N GLY A 10 35.79 -6.04 -39.83
CA GLY A 10 34.49 -6.76 -39.83
C GLY A 10 34.26 -7.60 -38.57
N LEU A 11 33.02 -7.57 -38.06
CA LEU A 11 32.56 -8.47 -36.99
C LEU A 11 32.61 -9.93 -37.47
N THR A 12 33.33 -10.77 -36.73
CA THR A 12 33.39 -12.20 -36.99
C THR A 12 32.11 -12.89 -36.51
N LEU A 13 31.77 -14.04 -37.11
CA LEU A 13 30.56 -14.81 -36.78
C LEU A 13 30.55 -15.28 -35.32
N VAL A 14 31.73 -15.47 -34.73
CA VAL A 14 31.88 -15.82 -33.31
C VAL A 14 31.56 -14.61 -32.43
N GLU A 15 32.02 -13.41 -32.78
CA GLU A 15 31.71 -12.19 -32.02
C GLU A 15 30.22 -11.85 -32.06
N SER A 16 29.54 -12.04 -33.19
CA SER A 16 28.10 -11.83 -33.28
C SER A 16 27.32 -12.85 -32.43
N LEU A 17 27.77 -14.10 -32.36
CA LEU A 17 27.19 -15.13 -31.51
C LEU A 17 27.34 -14.80 -30.02
N VAL A 18 28.53 -14.34 -29.62
CA VAL A 18 28.78 -13.86 -28.25
C VAL A 18 27.95 -12.62 -27.93
N ALA A 19 27.82 -11.68 -28.87
CA ALA A 19 27.03 -10.46 -28.69
C ALA A 19 25.53 -10.76 -28.48
N VAL A 20 24.96 -11.70 -29.25
CA VAL A 20 23.56 -12.14 -29.07
C VAL A 20 23.38 -12.82 -27.71
N MET A 21 24.36 -13.63 -27.28
CA MET A 21 24.30 -14.31 -25.99
C MET A 21 24.33 -13.31 -24.81
N LEU A 22 25.23 -12.31 -24.87
CA LEU A 22 25.32 -11.24 -23.88
C LEU A 22 24.05 -10.37 -23.85
N THR A 23 23.49 -10.07 -25.02
CA THR A 23 22.22 -9.32 -25.13
C THR A 23 21.06 -10.10 -24.52
N GLY A 24 21.01 -11.42 -24.73
CA GLY A 24 20.01 -12.29 -24.11
C GLY A 24 20.08 -12.30 -22.58
N ILE A 25 21.28 -12.43 -22.01
CA ILE A 25 21.49 -12.39 -20.55
C ILE A 25 21.11 -11.02 -19.98
N ALA A 26 21.44 -9.93 -20.68
CA ALA A 26 21.07 -8.58 -20.28
C ALA A 26 19.54 -8.38 -20.21
N ILE A 27 18.79 -8.86 -21.21
CA ILE A 27 17.33 -8.76 -21.24
C ILE A 27 16.70 -9.58 -20.11
N LEU A 28 17.20 -10.81 -19.87
CA LEU A 28 16.71 -11.65 -18.76
C LEU A 28 16.98 -11.00 -17.40
N GLY A 29 18.12 -10.32 -17.24
CA GLY A 29 18.41 -9.52 -16.05
C GLY A 29 17.37 -8.42 -15.82
N LEU A 30 16.97 -7.70 -16.86
CA LEU A 30 15.97 -6.63 -16.78
C LEU A 30 14.55 -7.15 -16.48
N LEU A 31 14.16 -8.29 -17.05
CA LEU A 31 12.84 -8.88 -16.85
C LEU A 31 12.58 -9.30 -15.39
N SER A 32 13.65 -9.59 -14.64
CA SER A 32 13.54 -9.97 -13.22
C SER A 32 12.92 -8.89 -12.31
N MET A 33 12.87 -7.63 -12.76
CA MET A 33 12.32 -6.51 -11.97
C MET A 33 10.79 -6.34 -12.09
N GLN A 34 10.17 -6.85 -13.16
CA GLN A 34 8.74 -6.70 -13.41
C GLN A 34 7.82 -7.29 -12.31
N PRO A 35 8.04 -8.52 -11.80
CA PRO A 35 7.13 -9.10 -10.81
C PRO A 35 7.16 -8.35 -9.46
N LEU A 36 8.30 -7.79 -9.08
CA LEU A 36 8.43 -7.00 -7.85
C LEU A 36 7.67 -5.67 -7.94
N ALA A 37 7.63 -5.06 -9.12
CA ALA A 37 6.87 -3.84 -9.36
C ALA A 37 5.37 -4.07 -9.16
N PHE A 38 4.81 -5.16 -9.68
CA PHE A 38 3.39 -5.48 -9.53
C PHE A 38 2.98 -5.78 -8.09
N GLN A 39 3.78 -6.54 -7.36
CA GLN A 39 3.48 -6.85 -5.96
C GLN A 39 3.52 -5.60 -5.09
N THR A 40 4.54 -4.75 -5.31
CA THR A 40 4.68 -3.48 -4.59
C THR A 40 3.53 -2.54 -4.93
N ALA A 41 3.15 -2.43 -6.19
CA ALA A 41 2.03 -1.61 -6.63
C ALA A 41 0.69 -2.08 -6.02
N GLY A 42 0.40 -3.38 -6.04
CA GLY A 42 -0.83 -3.92 -5.44
C GLY A 42 -0.90 -3.72 -3.92
N LYS A 43 0.24 -3.84 -3.23
CA LYS A 43 0.35 -3.54 -1.80
C LYS A 43 0.14 -2.05 -1.52
N ALA A 44 0.76 -1.18 -2.32
CA ALA A 44 0.65 0.27 -2.16
C ALA A 44 -0.78 0.77 -2.42
N ASP A 45 -1.47 0.23 -3.43
CA ASP A 45 -2.87 0.53 -3.70
C ASP A 45 -3.78 0.12 -2.52
N SER A 46 -3.62 -1.12 -2.05
CA SER A 46 -4.37 -1.63 -0.90
C SER A 46 -4.16 -0.78 0.35
N MET A 47 -2.91 -0.35 0.59
CA MET A 47 -2.54 0.52 1.71
C MET A 47 -3.14 1.92 1.58
N THR A 48 -3.10 2.50 0.39
CA THR A 48 -3.63 3.85 0.13
C THR A 48 -5.14 3.90 0.36
N ARG A 49 -5.85 2.88 -0.14
CA ARG A 49 -7.31 2.78 0.03
C ARG A 49 -7.69 2.54 1.49
N ALA A 50 -6.98 1.65 2.18
CA ALA A 50 -7.16 1.43 3.61
C ALA A 50 -6.89 2.70 4.44
N SER A 51 -5.89 3.51 4.06
CA SER A 51 -5.59 4.79 4.71
C SER A 51 -6.72 5.81 4.50
N GLY A 52 -7.30 5.86 3.31
CA GLY A 52 -8.46 6.72 3.01
C GLY A 52 -9.67 6.36 3.87
N ILE A 53 -10.00 5.07 3.97
CA ILE A 53 -11.06 4.58 4.87
C ILE A 53 -10.78 4.98 6.32
N MET A 54 -9.57 4.70 6.80
CA MET A 54 -9.17 4.99 8.17
C MET A 54 -9.31 6.47 8.51
N GLN A 55 -8.85 7.36 7.62
CA GLN A 55 -8.92 8.80 7.83
C GLN A 55 -10.38 9.28 7.86
N ARG A 56 -11.20 8.85 6.90
CA ARG A 56 -12.62 9.18 6.85
C ARG A 56 -13.35 8.76 8.12
N GLU A 57 -13.07 7.55 8.61
CA GLU A 57 -13.67 7.01 9.83
C GLU A 57 -13.27 7.84 11.06
N LEU A 58 -11.99 8.23 11.17
CA LEU A 58 -11.53 9.11 12.24
C LEU A 58 -12.24 10.46 12.23
N GLU A 59 -12.31 11.13 11.06
CA GLU A 59 -12.97 12.42 10.90
C GLU A 59 -14.48 12.36 11.21
N THR A 60 -15.14 11.27 10.80
CA THR A 60 -16.57 11.07 11.05
C THR A 60 -16.85 10.90 12.55
N ILE A 61 -16.01 10.14 13.24
CA ILE A 61 -16.13 9.94 14.69
C ILE A 61 -15.78 11.23 15.43
N GLU A 62 -14.74 11.92 15.00
CA GLU A 62 -14.33 13.20 15.56
C GLU A 62 -15.46 14.23 15.48
N GLY A 63 -16.04 14.45 14.30
CA GLY A 63 -17.18 15.36 14.14
C GLY A 63 -18.40 14.97 14.98
N SER A 64 -18.65 13.66 15.13
CA SER A 64 -19.73 13.16 16.00
C SER A 64 -19.47 13.51 17.48
N ILE A 65 -18.26 13.26 17.96
CA ILE A 65 -17.87 13.54 19.36
C ILE A 65 -17.84 15.05 19.64
N MET A 66 -17.32 15.85 18.70
CA MET A 66 -17.29 17.30 18.80
C MET A 66 -18.71 17.90 18.88
N SER A 67 -19.66 17.35 18.10
CA SER A 67 -21.08 17.75 18.16
C SER A 67 -21.82 17.18 19.38
N GLY A 68 -21.18 16.37 20.20
CA GLY A 68 -21.71 15.85 21.47
C GLY A 68 -22.37 14.48 21.39
N THR A 69 -22.28 13.78 20.26
CA THR A 69 -22.76 12.40 20.11
C THR A 69 -21.58 11.43 20.11
N ILE A 70 -21.60 10.45 21.01
CA ILE A 70 -20.55 9.41 21.06
C ILE A 70 -21.04 8.22 20.22
N PRO A 71 -20.47 7.95 19.04
CA PRO A 71 -20.88 6.81 18.23
C PRO A 71 -20.45 5.49 18.88
N ALA A 72 -21.14 4.40 18.52
CA ALA A 72 -20.81 3.06 19.02
C ALA A 72 -19.52 2.50 18.36
N ASN A 73 -18.86 1.59 19.08
CA ASN A 73 -17.70 0.86 18.56
C ASN A 73 -18.10 0.00 17.34
N LYS A 74 -17.30 0.09 16.27
CA LYS A 74 -17.43 -0.79 15.10
C LYS A 74 -16.58 -2.03 15.34
N THR A 75 -17.16 -3.21 15.20
CA THR A 75 -16.44 -4.49 15.28
C THR A 75 -16.66 -5.27 14.01
N ASN A 76 -15.58 -5.50 13.26
CA ASN A 76 -15.58 -6.29 12.03
C ASN A 76 -16.59 -5.80 10.97
N VAL A 77 -16.68 -4.48 10.78
CA VAL A 77 -17.57 -3.90 9.76
C VAL A 77 -16.90 -4.03 8.39
N PRO A 78 -17.51 -4.75 7.43
CA PRO A 78 -16.94 -4.89 6.10
C PRO A 78 -17.20 -3.63 5.27
N GLU A 79 -16.18 -3.19 4.52
CA GLU A 79 -16.29 -2.15 3.50
C GLU A 79 -15.64 -2.64 2.21
N ILE A 80 -16.39 -2.55 1.11
CA ILE A 80 -15.93 -2.99 -0.21
C ILE A 80 -15.68 -1.75 -1.04
N ILE A 81 -14.44 -1.59 -1.50
CA ILE A 81 -14.10 -0.56 -2.48
C ILE A 81 -13.61 -1.28 -3.73
N GLY A 82 -14.29 -1.06 -4.87
CA GLY A 82 -13.97 -1.75 -6.12
C GLY A 82 -14.02 -3.28 -5.94
N ASN A 83 -12.91 -3.97 -6.18
CA ASN A 83 -12.77 -5.43 -6.03
C ASN A 83 -12.09 -5.88 -4.72
N ALA A 84 -11.83 -4.97 -3.77
CA ALA A 84 -11.14 -5.31 -2.52
C ALA A 84 -12.06 -5.11 -1.31
N SER A 85 -12.00 -6.07 -0.38
CA SER A 85 -12.72 -6.04 0.89
C SER A 85 -11.80 -5.63 2.03
N TYR A 86 -12.29 -4.71 2.85
CA TYR A 86 -11.63 -4.20 4.04
C TYR A 86 -12.53 -4.43 5.25
N THR A 87 -11.92 -4.61 6.42
CA THR A 87 -12.62 -4.79 7.67
C THR A 87 -12.20 -3.69 8.64
N ILE A 88 -13.18 -2.94 9.13
CA ILE A 88 -13.01 -1.79 10.02
C ILE A 88 -13.32 -2.21 11.45
N ASN A 89 -12.42 -1.85 12.36
CA ASN A 89 -12.58 -1.99 13.79
C ASN A 89 -12.29 -0.65 14.45
N THR A 90 -13.28 -0.12 15.16
CA THR A 90 -13.20 1.16 15.87
C THR A 90 -13.37 0.91 17.35
N THR A 91 -12.44 1.41 18.15
CA THR A 91 -12.53 1.42 19.61
C THR A 91 -12.46 2.85 20.12
N ILE A 92 -13.53 3.30 20.75
CA ILE A 92 -13.67 4.58 21.41
C ILE A 92 -13.62 4.30 22.91
N THR A 93 -12.67 4.92 23.58
CA THR A 93 -12.47 4.78 25.03
C THR A 93 -12.37 6.17 25.64
N GLN A 94 -12.96 6.39 26.81
CA GLN A 94 -12.78 7.65 27.53
C GLN A 94 -11.53 7.52 28.42
N PRO A 95 -10.41 8.21 28.12
CA PRO A 95 -9.32 8.32 29.06
C PRO A 95 -9.78 9.10 30.30
N THR A 96 -9.00 9.04 31.37
CA THR A 96 -9.30 9.62 32.70
C THR A 96 -9.66 11.12 32.73
N ALA A 97 -9.53 11.85 31.62
CA ALA A 97 -9.91 13.24 31.50
C ALA A 97 -11.40 13.41 31.07
N ILE A 98 -12.09 14.34 31.74
CA ILE A 98 -13.49 14.68 31.49
C ILE A 98 -13.64 15.22 30.06
N ASN A 99 -14.70 14.79 29.35
CA ASN A 99 -15.03 15.20 27.98
C ASN A 99 -13.93 14.96 26.93
N SER A 100 -13.10 13.93 27.14
CA SER A 100 -12.10 13.49 26.17
C SER A 100 -12.30 12.01 25.82
N TRP A 101 -12.08 11.64 24.56
CA TRP A 101 -12.19 10.27 24.07
C TRP A 101 -10.98 9.94 23.21
N LEU A 102 -10.34 8.81 23.49
CA LEU A 102 -9.34 8.19 22.65
C LEU A 102 -10.07 7.30 21.64
N VAL A 103 -10.05 7.73 20.39
CA VAL A 103 -10.57 7.00 19.25
C VAL A 103 -9.41 6.25 18.61
N ARG A 104 -9.56 4.94 18.39
CA ARG A 104 -8.63 4.14 17.60
C ARG A 104 -9.40 3.46 16.47
N VAL A 105 -8.89 3.60 15.25
CA VAL A 105 -9.44 2.95 14.07
C VAL A 105 -8.38 2.00 13.52
N ARG A 106 -8.80 0.78 13.23
CA ARG A 106 -7.99 -0.24 12.58
C ARG A 106 -8.71 -0.71 11.32
N VAL A 107 -7.98 -0.74 10.20
CA VAL A 107 -8.48 -1.24 8.92
C VAL A 107 -7.61 -2.41 8.50
N THR A 108 -8.22 -3.57 8.29
CA THR A 108 -7.53 -4.82 7.88
C THR A 108 -8.03 -5.27 6.51
N TRP A 109 -7.22 -6.05 5.79
CA TRP A 109 -7.57 -6.62 4.49
C TRP A 109 -6.90 -7.99 4.32
N PRO A 110 -7.33 -8.84 3.36
CA PRO A 110 -6.83 -10.22 3.22
C PRO A 110 -5.31 -10.34 3.09
N GLY A 111 -4.64 -9.34 2.49
CA GLY A 111 -3.18 -9.30 2.34
C GLY A 111 -2.41 -8.74 3.55
N ASN A 112 -3.09 -8.25 4.58
CA ASN A 112 -2.47 -7.75 5.81
C ASN A 112 -3.45 -7.85 7.00
N PRO A 113 -3.41 -8.94 7.78
CA PRO A 113 -4.30 -9.12 8.94
C PRO A 113 -3.96 -8.17 10.09
N ASN A 114 -2.73 -7.64 10.15
CA ASN A 114 -2.35 -6.61 11.12
C ASN A 114 -3.00 -5.27 10.79
N GLY A 115 -3.18 -4.99 9.50
CA GLY A 115 -3.84 -3.79 8.99
C GLY A 115 -3.07 -2.50 9.23
N LEU A 116 -3.76 -1.38 9.02
CA LEU A 116 -3.35 -0.05 9.41
C LEU A 116 -4.09 0.36 10.68
N ARG A 117 -3.42 1.11 11.55
CA ARG A 117 -4.02 1.63 12.79
C ARG A 117 -3.63 3.08 12.98
N SER A 118 -4.59 3.89 13.39
CA SER A 118 -4.37 5.26 13.81
C SER A 118 -5.26 5.58 14.99
N SER A 119 -4.86 6.58 15.77
CA SER A 119 -5.58 7.03 16.95
C SER A 119 -5.51 8.52 17.11
N ILE A 120 -6.62 9.10 17.57
CA ILE A 120 -6.75 10.52 17.87
C ILE A 120 -7.44 10.68 19.23
N ILE A 121 -7.06 11.72 19.97
CA ILE A 121 -7.79 12.15 21.16
C ILE A 121 -8.72 13.26 20.72
N VAL A 122 -10.02 13.08 20.91
CA VAL A 122 -11.05 14.04 20.58
C VAL A 122 -11.66 14.56 21.86
N THR A 123 -11.86 15.87 21.94
CA THR A 123 -12.59 16.52 23.04
C THR A 123 -13.91 17.06 22.53
N ARG A 124 -14.93 17.07 23.39
CA ARG A 124 -16.18 17.78 23.07
C ARG A 124 -15.91 19.28 23.02
N GLN A 125 -16.51 19.97 22.06
CA GLN A 125 -16.53 21.43 22.07
C GLN A 125 -17.64 21.89 23.03
N GLU A 126 -17.26 22.60 24.09
CA GLU A 126 -18.24 23.24 24.97
C GLU A 126 -18.86 24.44 24.21
N GLY A 127 -20.19 24.49 24.20
CA GLY A 127 -20.92 25.64 23.63
C GLY A 127 -20.68 26.88 24.48
N PHE A 128 -20.55 28.03 23.83
CA PHE A 128 -20.47 29.34 24.48
C PHE A 128 -21.81 29.72 25.13
#